data_AF-A0A925XUA5-F1
#
_entry.id   AF-A0A925XUA5-F1
#
_cell.length_a   1.000
_cell.length_b   1.000
_cell.length_c   1.000
_cell.angle_alpha   90.00
_cell.angle_beta   90.00
_cell.angle_gamma   90.00
#
_symmetry.space_group_name_H-M   'P 1'
#
loop_
_entity.id
_entity.type
_entity.pdbx_description
1 polymer ?
#
loop_
_entity_poly.entity_id
_entity_poly.type
_entity_poly.pdbx_seq_one_letter_code
_entity_poly.pdbx_strand_id
1 'polypeptide(L)'
;MHQASPATENKANKFTRREMLIAAGAATAGTLLVPGYVNAADTPETTKAKLGFISLSDCAPLVIAKEKGLFAKHGVPDVEVVKQASWGATRDNLVLGGGANGIDGAH
;
A
#
# COMPACT_ATOMS: atom_id res chain seq x y z
N MET A 1 8.62 67.33 24.73
CA MET A 1 8.49 66.61 23.44
C MET A 1 8.89 65.18 23.67
N HIS A 2 8.05 64.23 23.21
CA HIS A 2 8.40 62.83 22.89
C HIS A 2 8.92 61.93 24.04
N GLN A 3 8.58 60.65 24.18
CA GLN A 3 7.53 59.72 23.74
C GLN A 3 7.89 58.39 24.46
N ALA A 4 6.94 57.46 24.50
CA ALA A 4 6.93 56.22 25.29
C ALA A 4 8.07 55.21 25.04
N SER A 5 8.24 54.26 25.97
CA SER A 5 8.29 52.84 25.55
C SER A 5 7.80 51.88 26.64
N PRO A 6 6.83 50.99 26.33
CA PRO A 6 6.20 50.06 27.26
C PRO A 6 6.95 48.71 27.36
N ALA A 7 6.64 47.98 28.44
CA ALA A 7 7.12 46.63 28.70
C ALA A 7 6.84 45.67 27.52
N THR A 8 7.85 44.89 27.15
CA THR A 8 7.75 43.82 26.14
C THR A 8 6.85 42.71 26.67
N GLU A 9 5.64 42.60 26.13
CA GLU A 9 4.72 41.48 26.39
C GLU A 9 5.17 40.24 25.63
N ASN A 10 5.65 39.22 26.36
CA ASN A 10 5.95 37.91 25.81
C ASN A 10 4.65 37.14 25.50
N LYS A 11 4.22 37.14 24.24
CA LYS A 11 3.16 36.25 23.75
C LYS A 11 3.69 34.81 23.62
N ALA A 12 3.56 34.03 24.69
CA ALA A 12 3.69 32.58 24.61
C ALA A 12 2.55 32.02 23.73
N ASN A 13 2.92 31.40 22.61
CA ASN A 13 1.98 30.83 21.65
C ASN A 13 1.28 29.60 22.28
N LYS A 14 0.04 29.77 22.76
CA LYS A 14 -0.74 28.71 23.40
C LYS A 14 -1.51 27.94 22.33
N PHE A 15 -0.93 26.87 21.80
CA PHE A 15 -1.68 25.91 20.98
C PHE A 15 -2.83 25.32 21.78
N THR A 16 -4.03 25.44 21.25
CA THR A 16 -5.27 25.12 21.98
C THR A 16 -5.66 23.67 21.70
N ARG A 17 -6.19 22.95 22.71
CA ARG A 17 -6.64 21.55 22.57
C ARG A 17 -7.64 21.34 21.41
N ARG A 18 -8.41 22.38 21.08
CA ARG A 18 -9.32 22.42 19.93
C ARG A 18 -8.59 22.37 18.58
N GLU A 19 -7.44 23.04 18.47
CA GLU A 19 -6.60 22.99 17.27
C GLU A 19 -5.99 21.60 17.11
N MET A 20 -5.59 20.96 18.21
CA MET A 20 -5.14 19.56 18.18
C MET A 20 -6.25 18.58 17.79
N LEU A 21 -7.49 18.79 18.24
CA LEU A 21 -8.63 17.95 17.83
C LEU A 21 -9.01 18.14 16.37
N ILE A 22 -8.90 19.37 15.83
CA ILE A 22 -9.13 19.64 14.40
C ILE A 22 -8.02 19.02 13.54
N ALA A 23 -6.76 19.11 13.98
CA ALA A 23 -5.64 18.45 13.31
C ALA A 23 -5.76 16.91 13.34
N ALA A 24 -6.19 16.34 14.47
CA ALA A 24 -6.42 14.90 14.61
C ALA A 24 -7.61 14.40 13.77
N GLY A 25 -8.69 15.17 13.69
CA GLY A 25 -9.87 14.84 12.87
C GLY A 25 -9.62 14.92 11.36
N ALA A 26 -8.75 15.85 10.93
CA ALA A 26 -8.34 15.92 9.53
C ALA A 26 -7.48 14.71 9.10
N ALA A 27 -6.66 14.18 10.02
CA ALA A 27 -5.82 13.01 9.76
C ALA A 27 -6.62 11.69 9.62
N THR A 28 -7.74 11.55 10.35
CA THR A 28 -8.62 10.38 10.26
C THR A 28 -9.64 10.49 9.13
N ALA A 29 -10.10 11.69 8.79
CA ALA A 29 -10.97 11.89 7.61
C ALA A 29 -10.21 11.70 6.29
N GLY A 30 -8.93 12.09 6.23
CA GLY A 30 -8.11 11.94 5.03
C GLY A 30 -7.81 10.47 4.65
N THR A 31 -7.76 9.56 5.63
CA THR A 31 -7.51 8.13 5.39
C THR A 31 -8.75 7.37 4.92
N LEU A 32 -9.97 7.83 5.25
CA LEU A 32 -11.22 7.22 4.78
C LEU A 32 -11.50 7.45 3.28
N LEU A 33 -10.81 8.42 2.67
CA LEU A 33 -11.02 8.81 1.27
C LEU A 33 -9.97 8.24 0.31
N VAL A 34 -9.03 7.42 0.80
CA VAL A 34 -8.06 6.70 -0.05
C VAL A 34 -8.74 5.46 -0.61
N PRO A 35 -8.92 5.33 -1.93
CA PRO A 35 -9.39 4.09 -2.54
C PRO A 35 -8.40 2.97 -2.22
N GLY A 36 -8.84 1.95 -1.48
CA GLY A 36 -7.96 0.87 -1.00
C GLY A 36 -7.68 0.89 0.50
N TYR A 37 -8.54 1.51 1.32
CA TYR A 37 -8.48 1.29 2.76
C TYR A 37 -8.61 -0.21 3.06
N VAL A 38 -7.54 -0.78 3.63
CA VAL A 38 -7.57 -2.07 4.31
C VAL A 38 -7.62 -1.73 5.79
N ASN A 39 -8.59 -2.27 6.54
CA ASN A 39 -8.52 -2.11 8.00
C ASN A 39 -7.21 -2.77 8.47
N ALA A 40 -6.63 -2.28 9.56
CA ALA A 40 -5.43 -2.90 10.13
C ALA A 40 -5.64 -4.40 10.43
N ALA A 41 -6.89 -4.81 10.71
CA ALA A 41 -7.28 -6.21 10.89
C ALA A 41 -7.41 -7.00 9.58
N ASP A 42 -7.64 -6.33 8.45
CA ASP A 42 -7.83 -6.92 7.11
C ASP A 42 -6.59 -6.76 6.22
N THR A 43 -5.48 -6.27 6.78
CA THR A 43 -4.24 -6.05 6.04
C THR A 43 -3.56 -7.40 5.80
N PRO A 44 -3.18 -7.72 4.54
CA PRO A 44 -2.46 -8.95 4.24
C PRO A 44 -1.18 -9.10 5.07
N GLU A 45 -0.85 -10.33 5.47
CA GLU A 45 0.35 -10.63 6.27
C GLU A 45 1.65 -10.34 5.51
N THR A 46 1.58 -10.33 4.17
CA THR A 46 2.67 -9.99 3.25
C THR A 46 2.14 -9.16 2.09
N THR A 47 2.95 -8.23 1.60
CA THR A 47 2.64 -7.43 0.39
C THR A 47 3.06 -8.12 -0.90
N LYS A 48 3.77 -9.25 -0.81
CA LYS A 48 4.52 -9.92 -1.90
C LYS A 48 3.97 -11.31 -2.20
N ALA A 49 3.95 -11.65 -3.49
CA ALA A 49 3.84 -13.01 -3.99
C ALA A 49 4.41 -13.09 -5.42
N LYS A 50 4.98 -14.23 -5.82
CA LYS A 50 5.38 -14.52 -7.20
C LYS A 50 4.36 -15.45 -7.86
N LEU A 51 3.60 -14.94 -8.83
CA LEU A 51 2.53 -15.67 -9.51
C LEU A 51 2.92 -16.00 -10.95
N GLY A 52 3.01 -17.29 -11.26
CA GLY A 52 3.33 -17.79 -12.60
C GLY A 52 2.17 -17.71 -13.59
N PHE A 53 2.46 -17.50 -14.87
CA PHE A 53 1.47 -17.67 -15.94
C PHE A 53 2.07 -18.27 -17.23
N ILE A 54 1.25 -18.98 -18.01
CA ILE A 54 1.55 -19.36 -19.39
C ILE A 54 0.89 -18.33 -20.31
N SER A 55 1.51 -17.98 -21.43
CA SER A 55 0.97 -17.00 -22.39
C SER A 55 -0.24 -17.55 -23.18
N LEU A 56 -1.33 -17.75 -22.47
CA LEU A 56 -2.68 -18.11 -22.93
C LEU A 56 -3.67 -17.03 -22.47
N SER A 57 -4.86 -16.97 -23.06
CA SER A 57 -5.84 -15.93 -22.75
C SER A 57 -6.43 -16.03 -21.33
N ASP A 58 -6.37 -17.20 -20.72
CA ASP A 58 -6.84 -17.48 -19.35
C ASP A 58 -5.99 -16.80 -18.25
N CYS A 59 -4.75 -16.41 -18.53
CA CYS A 59 -3.92 -15.64 -17.59
C CYS A 59 -4.37 -14.18 -17.40
N ALA A 60 -5.32 -13.71 -18.22
CA ALA A 60 -5.77 -12.32 -18.24
C ALA A 60 -6.10 -11.75 -16.85
N PRO A 61 -6.76 -12.46 -15.91
CA PRO A 61 -7.03 -11.92 -14.58
C PRO A 61 -5.76 -11.51 -13.82
N LEU A 62 -4.68 -12.29 -13.88
CA LEU A 62 -3.42 -11.97 -13.20
C LEU A 62 -2.75 -10.74 -13.81
N VAL A 63 -2.66 -10.70 -15.14
CA VAL A 63 -2.03 -9.59 -15.86
C VAL A 63 -2.81 -8.30 -15.65
N ILE A 64 -4.13 -8.34 -15.82
CA ILE A 64 -4.99 -7.16 -15.62
C ILE A 64 -4.96 -6.70 -14.16
N ALA A 65 -4.90 -7.61 -13.19
CA ALA A 65 -4.79 -7.23 -11.78
C ALA A 65 -3.51 -6.44 -11.48
N LYS A 66 -2.39 -6.78 -12.12
CA LYS A 66 -1.14 -6.00 -12.01
C LYS A 66 -1.23 -4.67 -12.74
N GLU A 67 -1.59 -4.68 -14.01
CA GLU A 67 -1.61 -3.50 -14.89
C GLU A 67 -2.65 -2.45 -14.48
N LYS A 68 -3.77 -2.89 -13.89
CA LYS A 68 -4.82 -1.99 -13.40
C LYS A 68 -4.69 -1.65 -11.91
N GLY A 69 -3.59 -2.05 -11.27
CA GLY A 69 -3.33 -1.73 -9.87
C GLY A 69 -4.31 -2.38 -8.88
N LEU A 70 -4.99 -3.47 -9.27
CA LEU A 70 -5.92 -4.17 -8.39
C LEU A 70 -5.19 -4.87 -7.23
N PHE A 71 -3.99 -5.41 -7.48
CA PHE A 71 -3.16 -5.94 -6.39
C PHE A 71 -2.83 -4.87 -5.34
N ALA A 72 -2.43 -3.67 -5.77
CA ALA A 72 -2.16 -2.55 -4.88
C ALA A 72 -3.42 -2.09 -4.13
N LYS A 73 -4.57 -2.02 -4.82
CA LYS A 73 -5.87 -1.70 -4.21
C LYS A 73 -6.24 -2.64 -3.05
N HIS A 74 -5.81 -3.89 -3.11
CA HIS A 74 -6.09 -4.92 -2.10
C HIS A 74 -4.93 -5.18 -1.13
N GLY A 75 -3.96 -4.26 -1.02
CA GLY A 75 -2.90 -4.33 -0.01
C GLY A 75 -1.71 -5.24 -0.36
N VAL A 76 -1.62 -5.74 -1.61
CA VAL A 76 -0.50 -6.57 -2.08
C VAL A 76 0.23 -5.94 -3.28
N PRO A 77 0.76 -4.71 -3.14
CA PRO A 77 1.35 -3.97 -4.27
C PRO A 77 2.56 -4.66 -4.94
N ASP A 78 3.25 -5.51 -4.18
CA ASP A 78 4.54 -6.10 -4.56
C ASP A 78 4.38 -7.50 -5.20
N VAL A 79 3.19 -7.85 -5.67
CA VAL A 79 2.96 -9.09 -6.43
C VAL A 79 3.69 -9.03 -7.77
N GLU A 80 4.48 -10.05 -8.08
CA GLU A 80 5.13 -10.26 -9.37
C GLU A 80 4.29 -11.24 -10.21
N VAL A 81 4.02 -10.89 -11.47
CA VAL A 81 3.36 -11.79 -12.44
C VAL A 81 4.40 -12.25 -13.45
N VAL A 82 4.82 -13.51 -13.36
CA VAL A 82 6.02 -14.04 -14.02
C VAL A 82 5.70 -15.10 -15.07
N LYS A 83 6.15 -14.88 -16.31
CA LYS A 83 5.94 -15.82 -17.41
C LYS A 83 6.70 -17.13 -17.17
N GLN A 84 6.03 -18.26 -17.37
CA GLN A 84 6.59 -19.60 -17.31
C GLN A 84 6.85 -20.14 -18.72
N ALA A 85 7.91 -20.95 -18.86
CA ALA A 85 8.32 -21.48 -20.18
C ALA A 85 7.41 -22.62 -20.67
N SER A 86 6.89 -23.43 -19.75
CA SER A 86 6.03 -24.59 -20.03
C SER A 86 5.32 -25.02 -18.75
N TRP A 87 4.31 -25.89 -18.86
CA TRP A 87 3.65 -26.47 -17.68
C TRP A 87 4.60 -27.30 -16.81
N GLY A 88 5.59 -27.97 -17.42
CA GLY A 88 6.64 -28.66 -16.67
C GLY A 88 7.46 -27.69 -15.82
N ALA A 89 7.88 -26.55 -16.41
CA ALA A 89 8.59 -25.50 -15.67
C ALA A 89 7.73 -24.85 -14.58
N THR A 90 6.43 -24.64 -14.84
CA THR A 90 5.49 -24.12 -13.82
C THR A 90 5.44 -25.05 -12.60
N ARG A 91 5.30 -26.37 -12.81
CA ARG A 91 5.33 -27.36 -11.73
C ARG A 91 6.64 -27.29 -10.97
N ASP A 92 7.77 -27.29 -11.66
CA ASP A 92 9.09 -27.32 -11.03
C ASP A 92 9.33 -26.05 -10.19
N ASN A 93 8.90 -24.89 -10.68
CA ASN A 93 8.99 -23.62 -9.96
C ASN A 93 8.02 -23.54 -8.77
N LEU A 94 6.84 -24.17 -8.84
CA LEU A 94 5.94 -24.30 -7.69
C LEU A 94 6.57 -25.16 -6.59
N VAL A 95 7.22 -26.27 -6.97
CA VAL A 95 7.93 -27.14 -6.02
C VAL A 95 9.11 -26.42 -5.37
N LEU A 96 9.85 -25.59 -6.11
CA LEU A 96 10.91 -24.75 -5.55
C LEU A 96 10.37 -23.71 -4.55
N GLY A 97 9.21 -23.10 -4.86
CA GLY A 97 8.60 -22.05 -4.06
C GLY A 97 9.27 -20.67 -4.23
N GLY A 98 8.54 -19.57 -4.02
CA GLY A 98 9.05 -18.21 -4.26
C GLY A 98 10.25 -17.84 -3.39
N GLY A 99 10.37 -18.42 -2.20
CA GLY A 99 11.52 -18.25 -1.30
C GLY A 99 12.85 -18.82 -1.84
N ALA A 100 12.80 -19.79 -2.77
CA ALA A 100 13.96 -20.39 -3.41
C ALA A 100 14.05 -20.05 -4.92
N ASN A 101 13.58 -18.85 -5.29
CA ASN A 101 13.55 -18.35 -6.67
C ASN A 101 12.64 -19.13 -7.63
N GLY A 102 11.67 -19.88 -7.10
CA GLY A 102 10.52 -20.41 -7.84
C GLY A 102 9.33 -19.44 -7.84
N ILE A 103 8.12 -19.98 -7.73
CA ILE A 103 6.86 -19.23 -7.66
C ILE A 103 5.99 -19.71 -6.49
N ASP A 104 5.12 -18.83 -5.99
CA ASP A 104 4.22 -19.09 -4.85
C ASP A 104 2.84 -19.61 -5.30
N GLY A 105 2.49 -19.40 -6.57
CA GLY A 105 1.23 -19.81 -7.18
C GLY A 105 1.26 -19.63 -8.70
N ALA A 106 0.23 -20.10 -9.41
CA ALA A 106 0.04 -19.91 -10.84
C ALA A 106 -1.44 -19.83 -11.22
N HIS A 107 -1.76 -19.35 -12.44
CA HIS A 107 -3.11 -19.43 -13.03
C HIS A 107 -3.59 -20.88 -13.21
#